data_AF-A0A109FM66-F1
#
_entry.id   AF-A0A109FM66-F1
#
_cell.length_a   1.000
_cell.length_b   1.000
_cell.length_c   1.000
_cell.angle_alpha   90.00
_cell.angle_beta   90.00
_cell.angle_gamma   90.00
#
_symmetry.space_group_name_H-M   'P 1'
#
loop_
_entity.id
_entity.type
_entity.pdbx_description
1 polymer ?
#
loop_
_entity_poly.entity_id
_entity_poly.type
_entity_poly.pdbx_seq_one_letter_code
_entity_poly.pdbx_strand_id
1 'polypeptide(L)'
;MSVSLPSYTRLPSTTHRGGNEPPLSLSPPPPHLPPAPHRKRTVTLLNQLKRPQAVLAGCAALLVLSLTWNKSDSTAGSSSLRRVLAADDDEFQCNPFEANGRLRYDPEVLENNVWVPYDDRCQPSNYMAPLAAAAAAADQHAHLAWFANRTIVLHSDSIDRFHMKDFCDFVGGQLANIHPQHPASPPMYRDPHADAERRKLEEQWTNRPPEGWELTSPWVCDVERYGTTLVNVFQFGLEGGEQFYQNERWYYPPARWDERLEHITVPLLRKLAVHYRRPQIEHPDLVVLNSGYWDLRRYTEEDFVAAGFLTRPYPEDSPIPYTPLSHEREMAWEREARAAIKLAARTFRGEKSGRAKDGPTLLWRTLHHPPRHNYAPFPRVEALDSLARKVVTDLRASQNLPPRENSARSRSSSSSSSSSSSFLSSLSASSRHRSRTTEQSSPPLDPSLYDTEPVESEPLGLERRLRIDNSGRLMLGQEHLFRDLLHPLPMPGSWLWGNVVLYE
;
A
#
# COMPACT_ATOMS: atom_id res chain seq x y z
N MET A 1 2.46 -25.02 20.98
CA MET A 1 1.47 -25.79 20.19
C MET A 1 0.91 -24.85 19.14
N SER A 2 1.11 -25.22 17.88
CA SER A 2 0.98 -24.39 16.69
C SER A 2 -0.47 -24.07 16.38
N VAL A 3 -0.81 -22.80 16.18
CA VAL A 3 -1.94 -22.44 15.33
C VAL A 3 -1.52 -22.87 13.92
N SER A 4 -1.98 -24.04 13.49
CA SER A 4 -1.87 -24.42 12.09
C SER A 4 -2.67 -23.42 11.27
N LEU A 5 -1.97 -22.54 10.57
CA LEU A 5 -2.51 -22.00 9.33
C LEU A 5 -2.91 -23.21 8.47
N PRO A 6 -4.12 -23.24 7.88
CA PRO A 6 -4.56 -24.38 7.09
C PRO A 6 -3.48 -24.73 6.07
N SER A 7 -3.06 -25.99 6.11
CA SER A 7 -2.12 -26.56 5.16
C SER A 7 -2.67 -26.37 3.75
N TYR A 8 -1.97 -25.56 2.96
CA TYR A 8 -2.29 -25.32 1.56
C TYR A 8 -2.28 -26.63 0.77
N THR A 9 -3.46 -27.07 0.34
CA THR A 9 -3.58 -28.04 -0.74
C THR A 9 -3.20 -27.33 -2.03
N ARG A 10 -2.01 -27.61 -2.57
CA ARG A 10 -1.69 -27.26 -3.96
C ARG A 10 -2.79 -27.82 -4.85
N LEU A 11 -3.34 -26.98 -5.72
CA LEU A 11 -4.08 -27.45 -6.89
C LEU A 11 -3.18 -28.46 -7.64
N PRO A 12 -3.66 -29.68 -7.95
CA PRO A 12 -2.83 -30.70 -8.52
C PRO A 12 -2.43 -30.32 -9.95
N SER A 13 -1.12 -30.22 -10.17
CA SER A 13 -0.53 -30.26 -11.51
C SER A 13 -0.83 -31.63 -12.13
N THR A 14 -1.41 -31.62 -13.33
CA THR A 14 -1.67 -32.81 -14.14
C THR A 14 -0.38 -33.49 -14.56
N THR A 15 -0.06 -34.63 -13.94
CA THR A 15 0.85 -35.63 -14.53
C THR A 15 0.33 -37.04 -14.29
N HIS A 16 0.26 -37.79 -15.38
CA HIS A 16 -0.26 -39.16 -15.51
C HIS A 16 0.72 -40.23 -14.99
N ARG A 17 0.12 -41.42 -14.75
CA ARG A 17 0.65 -42.76 -14.36
C ARG A 17 0.74 -43.00 -12.84
N GLY A 18 0.12 -44.03 -12.25
CA GLY A 18 -0.68 -45.15 -12.73
C GLY A 18 -0.76 -46.19 -11.60
N GLY A 19 -1.91 -46.85 -11.40
CA GLY A 19 -2.02 -47.97 -10.45
C GLY A 19 -3.40 -48.18 -9.82
N ASN A 20 -4.17 -49.09 -10.44
CA ASN A 20 -5.18 -50.02 -9.91
C ASN A 20 -5.99 -49.69 -8.63
N GLU A 21 -7.30 -49.44 -8.80
CA GLU A 21 -8.39 -49.95 -7.95
C GLU A 21 -9.76 -49.98 -8.72
N PRO A 22 -10.76 -50.78 -8.30
CA PRO A 22 -11.86 -51.33 -9.13
C PRO A 22 -13.14 -50.46 -9.20
N PRO A 23 -14.16 -50.82 -10.02
CA PRO A 23 -15.01 -49.84 -10.69
C PRO A 23 -16.30 -49.50 -9.93
N LEU A 24 -16.71 -48.23 -10.05
CA LEU A 24 -18.09 -47.79 -9.79
C LEU A 24 -18.72 -47.20 -11.06
N SER A 25 -19.86 -47.80 -11.38
CA SER A 25 -20.96 -47.46 -12.31
C SER A 25 -20.89 -46.16 -13.13
N LEU A 26 -21.01 -46.36 -14.45
CA LEU A 26 -21.05 -45.39 -15.55
C LEU A 26 -22.35 -44.57 -15.60
N SER A 27 -22.22 -43.29 -15.99
CA SER A 27 -23.22 -42.52 -16.74
C SER A 27 -22.58 -42.03 -18.05
N PRO A 28 -23.34 -41.89 -19.16
CA PRO A 28 -22.77 -41.74 -20.49
C PRO A 28 -22.29 -40.30 -20.79
N PRO A 29 -21.23 -40.13 -21.60
CA PRO A 29 -20.73 -38.82 -22.00
C PRO A 29 -21.41 -38.27 -23.28
N PRO A 30 -21.36 -36.94 -23.52
CA PRO A 30 -21.85 -36.28 -24.72
C PRO A 30 -20.84 -36.38 -25.91
N PRO A 31 -21.28 -36.08 -27.15
CA PRO A 31 -20.54 -36.44 -28.36
C PRO A 31 -19.36 -35.52 -28.69
N HIS A 32 -18.34 -36.13 -29.30
CA HIS A 32 -17.05 -35.56 -29.71
C HIS A 32 -17.15 -34.55 -30.87
N LEU A 33 -16.41 -33.44 -30.75
CA LEU A 33 -16.01 -32.58 -31.86
C LEU A 33 -14.66 -33.05 -32.46
N PRO A 34 -14.43 -32.86 -33.77
CA PRO A 34 -13.23 -33.36 -34.46
C PRO A 34 -12.00 -32.44 -34.26
N PRO A 35 -10.77 -32.98 -34.38
CA PRO A 35 -9.54 -32.20 -34.19
C PRO A 35 -9.14 -31.41 -35.43
N ALA A 36 -8.58 -30.22 -35.20
CA ALA A 36 -7.99 -29.34 -36.22
C ALA A 36 -6.61 -29.86 -36.72
N PRO A 37 -6.22 -29.55 -37.97
CA PRO A 37 -5.04 -30.14 -38.60
C PRO A 37 -3.72 -29.45 -38.25
N HIS A 38 -2.68 -30.29 -38.10
CA HIS A 38 -1.27 -29.93 -37.92
C HIS A 38 -0.69 -29.16 -39.11
N ARG A 39 -0.07 -28.00 -38.85
CA ARG A 39 0.70 -27.21 -39.81
C ARG A 39 2.17 -27.65 -39.81
N LYS A 40 2.63 -28.21 -40.92
CA LYS A 40 4.03 -28.59 -41.17
C LYS A 40 4.90 -27.33 -41.38
N ARG A 41 6.01 -27.22 -40.65
CA ARG A 41 7.08 -26.24 -40.89
C ARG A 41 8.06 -26.82 -41.91
N THR A 42 8.16 -26.19 -43.07
CA THR A 42 9.22 -26.40 -44.06
C THR A 42 10.48 -25.67 -43.62
N VAL A 43 11.58 -26.41 -43.52
CA VAL A 43 12.95 -25.89 -43.38
C VAL A 43 13.50 -25.71 -44.79
N THR A 44 13.89 -24.49 -45.14
CA THR A 44 14.65 -24.22 -46.38
C THR A 44 16.04 -23.73 -46.00
N LEU A 45 17.02 -24.54 -46.38
CA LEU A 45 18.46 -24.29 -46.36
C LEU A 45 18.83 -23.59 -47.66
N LEU A 46 19.64 -22.52 -47.65
CA LEU A 46 20.44 -22.12 -48.82
C LEU A 46 21.66 -21.25 -48.43
N ASN A 47 22.79 -21.92 -48.54
CA ASN A 47 24.16 -21.54 -48.90
C ASN A 47 24.62 -20.08 -49.02
N GLN A 48 25.72 -19.83 -48.30
CA GLN A 48 27.02 -19.30 -48.75
C GLN A 48 27.13 -18.60 -50.11
N LEU A 49 27.71 -17.39 -50.08
CA LEU A 49 28.57 -16.84 -51.14
C LEU A 49 29.62 -15.88 -50.54
N LYS A 50 30.86 -16.02 -51.03
CA LYS A 50 32.08 -15.29 -50.60
C LYS A 50 32.21 -13.94 -51.31
N ARG A 51 32.87 -12.99 -50.62
CA ARG A 51 33.46 -11.68 -51.05
C ARG A 51 34.34 -11.79 -52.33
N PRO A 52 34.73 -10.71 -53.08
CA PRO A 52 35.15 -9.38 -52.56
C PRO A 52 35.00 -8.12 -53.47
N GLN A 53 35.41 -6.96 -52.93
CA GLN A 53 35.88 -5.71 -53.57
C GLN A 53 34.92 -4.87 -54.45
N ALA A 54 34.57 -3.67 -53.95
CA ALA A 54 34.57 -2.42 -54.73
C ALA A 54 34.54 -1.21 -53.77
N VAL A 55 35.74 -0.69 -53.48
CA VAL A 55 35.99 0.68 -53.02
C VAL A 55 36.03 1.57 -54.27
N LEU A 56 35.57 2.83 -54.17
CA LEU A 56 35.51 3.90 -55.20
C LEU A 56 34.15 4.13 -55.89
N ALA A 57 33.16 4.67 -55.15
CA ALA A 57 32.11 5.55 -55.70
C ALA A 57 31.27 6.29 -54.62
N GLY A 58 31.77 6.46 -53.39
CA GLY A 58 30.95 6.93 -52.26
C GLY A 58 31.12 8.39 -51.84
N CYS A 59 32.09 9.14 -52.39
CA CYS A 59 32.46 10.46 -51.85
C CYS A 59 31.89 11.68 -52.62
N ALA A 60 31.11 11.48 -53.69
CA ALA A 60 30.51 12.59 -54.44
C ALA A 60 28.99 12.76 -54.19
N ALA A 61 28.32 11.79 -53.57
CA ALA A 61 26.88 11.85 -53.27
C ALA A 61 26.56 12.45 -51.88
N LEU A 62 27.53 12.49 -50.96
CA LEU A 62 27.35 13.01 -49.59
C LEU A 62 27.54 14.53 -49.45
N LEU A 63 28.01 15.22 -50.49
CA LEU A 63 28.23 16.67 -50.50
C LEU A 63 27.11 17.47 -51.22
N VAL A 64 26.23 16.77 -51.95
CA VAL A 64 25.03 17.38 -52.59
C VAL A 64 23.77 17.20 -51.73
N LEU A 65 23.75 16.22 -50.83
CA LEU A 65 22.68 16.00 -49.85
C LEU A 65 22.79 16.90 -48.59
N SER A 66 23.92 17.56 -48.38
CA SER A 66 24.13 18.48 -47.23
C SER A 66 23.84 19.95 -47.55
N LEU A 67 23.52 20.30 -48.81
CA LEU A 67 23.26 21.69 -49.24
C LEU A 67 21.82 21.96 -49.69
N THR A 68 20.91 20.98 -49.60
CA THR A 68 19.47 21.16 -49.91
C THR A 68 18.55 20.98 -48.70
N TRP A 69 19.10 20.74 -47.51
CA TRP A 69 18.32 20.64 -46.27
C TRP A 69 18.34 21.96 -45.49
N ASN A 70 17.86 23.03 -46.11
CA ASN A 70 17.56 24.25 -45.39
C ASN A 70 16.32 24.92 -45.99
N LYS A 71 15.33 25.14 -45.13
CA LYS A 71 13.95 25.62 -45.39
C LYS A 71 12.97 24.58 -45.92
N SER A 72 12.36 23.83 -45.02
CA SER A 72 10.96 23.40 -45.12
C SER A 72 10.38 23.24 -43.72
N ASP A 73 9.57 24.22 -43.34
CA ASP A 73 8.54 24.26 -42.31
C ASP A 73 8.64 23.36 -41.06
N SER A 74 9.16 23.96 -40.01
CA SER A 74 8.96 23.61 -38.62
C SER A 74 7.52 23.89 -38.16
N THR A 75 6.54 23.04 -38.49
CA THR A 75 5.21 23.08 -37.81
C THR A 75 4.50 21.73 -37.60
N ALA A 76 5.05 20.59 -38.04
CA ALA A 76 4.35 19.30 -37.90
C ALA A 76 4.82 18.37 -36.76
N GLY A 77 5.94 18.66 -36.08
CA GLY A 77 6.50 17.80 -35.02
C GLY A 77 6.07 18.13 -33.58
N SER A 78 5.40 19.27 -33.37
CA SER A 78 5.07 19.80 -32.04
C SER A 78 3.71 19.29 -31.50
N SER A 79 2.82 18.81 -32.38
CA SER A 79 1.48 18.36 -31.99
C SER A 79 1.44 16.98 -31.35
N SER A 80 2.40 16.10 -31.66
CA SER A 80 2.51 14.75 -31.10
C SER A 80 3.00 14.76 -29.64
N LEU A 81 4.09 15.49 -29.36
CA LEU A 81 4.60 15.68 -28.00
C LEU A 81 3.65 16.47 -27.10
N ARG A 82 2.93 17.47 -27.64
CA ARG A 82 1.87 18.17 -26.89
C ARG A 82 0.64 17.31 -26.61
N ARG A 83 0.31 16.33 -27.46
CA ARG A 83 -0.82 15.41 -27.19
C ARG A 83 -0.50 14.39 -26.10
N VAL A 84 0.73 13.90 -26.03
CA VAL A 84 1.12 12.97 -24.95
C VAL A 84 1.15 13.71 -23.61
N LEU A 85 1.68 14.94 -23.57
CA LEU A 85 1.68 15.76 -22.35
C LEU A 85 0.28 16.28 -21.96
N ALA A 86 -0.63 16.50 -22.91
CA ALA A 86 -2.01 16.92 -22.61
C ALA A 86 -2.94 15.76 -22.24
N ALA A 87 -2.61 14.52 -22.61
CA ALA A 87 -3.35 13.33 -22.18
C ALA A 87 -3.02 12.95 -20.73
N ASP A 88 -1.79 13.18 -20.28
CA ASP A 88 -1.41 13.02 -18.87
C ASP A 88 -2.19 14.01 -17.97
N ASP A 89 -2.49 15.24 -18.44
CA ASP A 89 -3.27 16.21 -17.67
C ASP A 89 -4.77 15.84 -17.53
N ASP A 90 -5.32 14.97 -18.39
CA ASP A 90 -6.74 14.53 -18.32
C ASP A 90 -6.95 13.45 -17.25
N GLU A 91 -6.00 12.53 -17.03
CA GLU A 91 -6.13 11.44 -16.04
C GLU A 91 -6.20 11.96 -14.60
N PHE A 92 -5.52 13.08 -14.31
CA PHE A 92 -5.50 13.69 -12.98
C PHE A 92 -6.62 14.72 -12.73
N GLN A 93 -7.61 14.83 -13.64
CA GLN A 93 -8.79 15.68 -13.38
C GLN A 93 -9.69 15.12 -12.28
N CYS A 94 -9.62 13.81 -12.05
CA CYS A 94 -10.28 13.13 -10.95
C CYS A 94 -9.35 12.04 -10.40
N ASN A 95 -9.53 11.67 -9.12
CA ASN A 95 -8.96 10.43 -8.61
C ASN A 95 -10.00 9.31 -8.77
N PRO A 96 -9.79 8.33 -9.68
CA PRO A 96 -10.76 7.26 -9.87
C PRO A 96 -10.96 6.41 -8.61
N PHE A 97 -9.93 6.28 -7.76
CA PHE A 97 -9.96 5.50 -6.52
C PHE A 97 -10.67 6.22 -5.37
N GLU A 98 -11.02 7.50 -5.53
CA GLU A 98 -11.90 8.24 -4.62
C GLU A 98 -13.34 8.35 -5.18
N ALA A 99 -13.53 8.08 -6.47
CA ALA A 99 -14.84 8.15 -7.11
C ALA A 99 -15.71 6.91 -6.84
N ASN A 100 -17.01 7.13 -6.72
CA ASN A 100 -17.98 6.03 -6.68
C ASN A 100 -17.92 5.22 -7.97
N GLY A 101 -17.90 3.91 -7.85
CA GLY A 101 -17.70 3.01 -8.99
C GLY A 101 -17.97 1.56 -8.63
N ARG A 102 -17.41 0.67 -9.45
CA ARG A 102 -17.46 -0.77 -9.25
C ARG A 102 -16.13 -1.40 -9.63
N LEU A 103 -15.78 -2.49 -8.97
CA LEU A 103 -14.67 -3.33 -9.37
C LEU A 103 -15.09 -4.17 -10.59
N ARG A 104 -14.37 -4.02 -11.70
CA ARG A 104 -14.44 -4.99 -12.80
C ARG A 104 -13.48 -6.12 -12.48
N TYR A 105 -13.95 -7.35 -12.54
CA TYR A 105 -13.16 -8.55 -12.28
C TYR A 105 -13.17 -9.46 -13.51
N ASP A 106 -12.00 -9.91 -13.91
CA ASP A 106 -11.78 -10.83 -15.01
C ASP A 106 -10.60 -11.75 -14.67
N PRO A 107 -10.83 -13.05 -14.39
CA PRO A 107 -9.77 -13.97 -14.01
C PRO A 107 -8.85 -14.36 -15.18
N GLU A 108 -9.24 -14.09 -16.42
CA GLU A 108 -8.49 -14.49 -17.62
C GLU A 108 -7.61 -13.35 -18.15
N VAL A 109 -8.00 -12.10 -17.89
CA VAL A 109 -7.33 -10.91 -18.41
C VAL A 109 -6.96 -9.97 -17.26
N LEU A 110 -5.66 -9.91 -16.93
CA LEU A 110 -5.11 -9.10 -15.83
C LEU A 110 -5.58 -7.64 -15.91
N GLU A 111 -5.48 -7.03 -17.09
CA GLU A 111 -5.75 -5.62 -17.35
C GLU A 111 -7.23 -5.24 -17.18
N ASN A 112 -8.13 -6.22 -17.15
CA ASN A 112 -9.54 -5.98 -16.93
C ASN A 112 -9.91 -5.82 -15.44
N ASN A 113 -8.98 -6.08 -14.52
CA ASN A 113 -9.19 -6.02 -13.07
C ASN A 113 -9.02 -4.60 -12.49
N VAL A 114 -9.88 -3.67 -12.88
CA VAL A 114 -9.75 -2.24 -12.52
C VAL A 114 -10.99 -1.70 -11.81
N TRP A 115 -10.79 -0.65 -11.02
CA TRP A 115 -11.91 0.14 -10.50
C TRP A 115 -12.47 1.03 -11.61
N VAL A 116 -13.78 0.92 -11.86
CA VAL A 116 -14.47 1.66 -12.90
C VAL A 116 -15.42 2.67 -12.25
N PRO A 117 -15.10 3.97 -12.25
CA PRO A 117 -16.01 5.00 -11.78
C PRO A 117 -17.34 4.98 -12.55
N TYR A 118 -18.44 5.37 -11.89
CA TYR A 118 -19.75 5.52 -12.55
C TYR A 118 -19.87 6.81 -13.35
N ASP A 119 -19.05 7.81 -13.04
CA ASP A 119 -18.99 9.06 -13.80
C ASP A 119 -18.02 8.88 -14.96
N ASP A 120 -18.53 8.90 -16.19
CA ASP A 120 -17.71 8.73 -17.41
C ASP A 120 -16.68 9.86 -17.60
N ARG A 121 -16.80 10.97 -16.87
CA ARG A 121 -15.76 12.01 -16.86
C ARG A 121 -14.54 11.60 -16.06
N CYS A 122 -14.66 10.56 -15.22
CA CYS A 122 -13.58 10.02 -14.42
C CYS A 122 -13.17 8.64 -14.95
N GLN A 123 -12.09 8.60 -15.71
CA GLN A 123 -11.65 7.37 -16.38
C GLN A 123 -10.96 6.41 -15.38
N PRO A 124 -11.11 5.09 -15.57
CA PRO A 124 -10.35 4.10 -14.81
C PRO A 124 -8.84 4.30 -15.02
N SER A 125 -8.05 4.19 -13.94
CA SER A 125 -6.59 4.15 -14.03
C SER A 125 -6.07 2.70 -13.99
N ASN A 126 -4.97 2.42 -14.72
CA ASN A 126 -4.41 1.08 -14.85
C ASN A 126 -2.87 1.07 -15.04
N TYR A 127 -2.13 1.73 -14.16
CA TYR A 127 -0.66 1.77 -14.18
C TYR A 127 0.03 0.39 -14.12
N MET A 128 -0.65 -0.65 -13.64
CA MET A 128 -0.12 -2.02 -13.63
C MET A 128 0.00 -2.62 -15.04
N ALA A 129 -0.91 -2.29 -15.96
CA ALA A 129 -0.92 -2.86 -17.31
C ALA A 129 0.40 -2.66 -18.09
N PRO A 130 0.96 -1.44 -18.23
CA PRO A 130 2.23 -1.26 -18.92
C PRO A 130 3.40 -1.98 -18.23
N LEU A 131 3.39 -2.10 -16.90
CA LEU A 131 4.44 -2.83 -16.17
C LEU A 131 4.40 -4.33 -16.42
N ALA A 132 3.21 -4.93 -16.34
CA ALA A 132 3.01 -6.35 -16.60
C ALA A 132 3.31 -6.71 -18.06
N ALA A 133 2.86 -5.88 -19.01
CA ALA A 133 3.16 -6.06 -20.43
C ALA A 133 4.67 -5.98 -20.70
N ALA A 134 5.36 -5.02 -20.09
CA ALA A 134 6.80 -4.89 -20.22
C ALA A 134 7.56 -6.09 -19.63
N ALA A 135 7.06 -6.69 -18.55
CA ALA A 135 7.62 -7.90 -17.96
C ALA A 135 7.41 -9.12 -18.88
N ALA A 136 6.20 -9.30 -19.40
CA ALA A 136 5.85 -10.42 -20.28
C ALA A 136 6.60 -10.39 -21.62
N ALA A 137 6.79 -9.20 -22.21
CA ALA A 137 7.48 -9.03 -23.48
C ALA A 137 9.01 -9.23 -23.37
N ALA A 138 9.56 -9.33 -22.16
CA ALA A 138 10.99 -9.18 -21.89
C ALA A 138 11.58 -7.93 -22.57
N ASP A 139 10.75 -6.90 -22.79
CA ASP A 139 11.16 -5.70 -23.51
C ASP A 139 12.00 -4.84 -22.58
N GLN A 140 13.32 -4.89 -22.82
CA GLN A 140 14.31 -4.11 -22.09
C GLN A 140 14.22 -2.60 -22.39
N HIS A 141 13.44 -2.18 -23.41
CA HIS A 141 13.36 -0.80 -23.87
C HIS A 141 12.08 -0.07 -23.47
N ALA A 142 11.14 -0.74 -22.80
CA ALA A 142 9.93 -0.09 -22.28
C ALA A 142 10.28 0.88 -21.14
N HIS A 143 10.55 2.13 -21.51
CA HIS A 143 10.97 3.18 -20.59
C HIS A 143 9.75 3.82 -19.89
N LEU A 144 9.50 3.40 -18.65
CA LEU A 144 8.45 3.95 -17.79
C LEU A 144 9.07 4.96 -16.84
N ALA A 145 9.20 6.20 -17.30
CA ALA A 145 9.90 7.27 -16.57
C ALA A 145 9.32 7.54 -15.18
N TRP A 146 7.99 7.43 -15.04
CA TRP A 146 7.28 7.64 -13.78
C TRP A 146 7.65 6.57 -12.74
N PHE A 147 7.95 5.33 -13.18
CA PHE A 147 8.32 4.22 -12.31
C PHE A 147 9.83 4.13 -12.07
N ALA A 148 10.67 4.70 -12.92
CA ALA A 148 12.11 4.53 -12.82
C ALA A 148 12.71 5.13 -11.52
N ASN A 149 13.61 4.38 -10.90
CA ASN A 149 14.36 4.70 -9.69
C ASN A 149 13.49 5.05 -8.48
N ARG A 150 12.30 4.45 -8.37
CA ARG A 150 11.39 4.71 -7.26
C ARG A 150 11.67 3.82 -6.05
N THR A 151 11.42 4.34 -4.86
CA THR A 151 11.42 3.56 -3.63
C THR A 151 10.09 3.71 -2.90
N ILE A 152 9.43 2.59 -2.67
CA ILE A 152 8.14 2.52 -1.97
C ILE A 152 8.34 1.72 -0.68
N VAL A 153 7.93 2.29 0.45
CA VAL A 153 8.06 1.65 1.77
C VAL A 153 6.69 1.32 2.31
N LEU A 154 6.47 0.06 2.64
CA LEU A 154 5.25 -0.47 3.25
C LEU A 154 5.55 -0.77 4.71
N HIS A 155 5.40 0.24 5.58
CA HIS A 155 5.49 0.05 7.02
C HIS A 155 4.14 -0.44 7.54
N SER A 156 3.92 -1.75 7.39
CA SER A 156 2.59 -2.34 7.32
C SER A 156 2.57 -3.80 7.78
N ASP A 157 1.54 -4.58 7.51
CA ASP A 157 1.38 -5.96 7.96
C ASP A 157 1.45 -6.99 6.82
N SER A 158 0.92 -8.19 7.04
CA SER A 158 0.94 -9.27 6.07
C SER A 158 0.08 -8.99 4.84
N ILE A 159 -0.94 -8.13 4.93
CA ILE A 159 -1.80 -7.77 3.78
C ILE A 159 -0.95 -7.12 2.69
N ASP A 160 -0.20 -6.07 3.07
CA ASP A 160 0.66 -5.36 2.13
C ASP A 160 1.87 -6.16 1.71
N ARG A 161 2.34 -7.09 2.55
CA ARG A 161 3.36 -8.07 2.12
C ARG A 161 2.84 -8.93 0.98
N PHE A 162 1.62 -9.45 1.07
CA PHE A 162 1.04 -10.28 0.02
C PHE A 162 0.77 -9.47 -1.25
N HIS A 163 0.24 -8.25 -1.11
CA HIS A 163 0.12 -7.33 -2.24
C HIS A 163 1.45 -7.06 -2.93
N MET A 164 2.49 -6.71 -2.18
CA MET A 164 3.84 -6.51 -2.70
C MET A 164 4.41 -7.77 -3.36
N LYS A 165 4.18 -8.94 -2.77
CA LYS A 165 4.63 -10.22 -3.35
C LYS A 165 4.01 -10.42 -4.73
N ASP A 166 2.69 -10.26 -4.85
CA ASP A 166 2.02 -10.47 -6.13
C ASP A 166 2.37 -9.39 -7.14
N PHE A 167 2.49 -8.14 -6.70
CA PHE A 167 3.03 -7.05 -7.50
C PHE A 167 4.39 -7.44 -8.09
N CYS A 168 5.28 -7.98 -7.26
CA CYS A 168 6.60 -8.44 -7.69
C CYS A 168 6.50 -9.51 -8.77
N ASP A 169 5.61 -10.48 -8.57
CA ASP A 169 5.35 -11.54 -9.54
C ASP A 169 4.80 -10.98 -10.87
N PHE A 170 3.88 -10.00 -10.83
CA PHE A 170 3.30 -9.37 -12.02
C PHE A 170 4.32 -8.60 -12.87
N VAL A 171 5.26 -7.91 -12.22
CA VAL A 171 6.23 -7.04 -12.90
C VAL A 171 7.57 -7.74 -13.18
N GLY A 172 7.69 -9.03 -12.88
CA GLY A 172 8.91 -9.81 -13.04
C GLY A 172 10.05 -9.33 -12.14
N GLY A 173 9.73 -8.83 -10.95
CA GLY A 173 10.71 -8.43 -9.93
C GLY A 173 11.31 -9.62 -9.18
N GLN A 174 12.35 -9.35 -8.38
CA GLN A 174 12.98 -10.33 -7.49
C GLN A 174 12.50 -10.10 -6.06
N LEU A 175 11.82 -11.10 -5.51
CA LEU A 175 11.35 -11.07 -4.14
C LEU A 175 12.38 -11.70 -3.19
N ALA A 176 12.78 -10.98 -2.15
CA ALA A 176 13.73 -11.46 -1.14
C ALA A 176 13.20 -11.23 0.28
N ASN A 177 13.35 -12.23 1.14
CA ASN A 177 13.12 -12.09 2.58
C ASN A 177 14.42 -11.64 3.26
N ILE A 178 14.33 -10.59 4.08
CA ILE A 178 15.45 -10.04 4.84
C ILE A 178 15.45 -10.67 6.24
N HIS A 179 15.80 -11.95 6.30
CA HIS A 179 16.00 -12.68 7.56
C HIS A 179 17.31 -12.21 8.26
N PRO A 180 17.55 -12.55 9.54
CA PRO A 180 18.69 -12.02 10.31
C PRO A 180 20.07 -12.25 9.73
N GLN A 181 20.25 -13.33 8.94
CA GLN A 181 21.52 -13.66 8.30
C GLN A 181 21.66 -12.98 6.92
N HIS A 182 20.63 -12.31 6.42
CA HIS A 182 20.72 -11.53 5.19
C HIS A 182 21.68 -10.34 5.37
N PRO A 183 22.58 -10.03 4.40
CA PRO A 183 23.55 -8.95 4.55
C PRO A 183 22.93 -7.57 4.83
N ALA A 184 21.73 -7.34 4.29
CA ALA A 184 20.97 -6.12 4.50
C ALA A 184 20.12 -6.11 5.78
N SER A 185 20.11 -7.18 6.58
CA SER A 185 19.33 -7.20 7.82
C SER A 185 19.86 -6.19 8.84
N PRO A 186 19.01 -5.36 9.44
CA PRO A 186 19.34 -4.63 10.66
C PRO A 186 19.73 -5.61 11.79
N PRO A 187 20.46 -5.13 12.81
CA PRO A 187 20.63 -5.88 14.04
C PRO A 187 19.27 -6.20 14.68
N MET A 188 19.17 -7.35 15.33
CA MET A 188 18.02 -7.69 16.16
C MET A 188 17.84 -6.66 17.27
N TYR A 189 16.59 -6.23 17.50
CA TYR A 189 16.27 -5.26 18.54
C TYR A 189 16.64 -5.77 19.92
N ARG A 190 17.19 -4.86 20.73
CA ARG A 190 17.57 -5.06 22.12
C ARG A 190 17.09 -3.85 22.90
N ASP A 191 16.19 -4.05 23.86
CA ASP A 191 15.71 -2.98 24.72
C ASP A 191 16.88 -2.46 25.56
N PRO A 192 17.23 -1.15 25.51
CA PRO A 192 18.32 -0.60 26.29
C PRO A 192 18.09 -0.69 27.81
N HIS A 193 16.82 -0.76 28.25
CA HIS A 193 16.40 -0.81 29.65
C HIS A 193 15.99 -2.20 30.13
N ALA A 194 16.21 -3.23 29.30
CA ALA A 194 15.89 -4.62 29.63
C ALA A 194 16.50 -5.10 30.96
N ASP A 195 15.65 -5.67 31.81
CA ASP A 195 16.08 -6.46 32.96
C ASP A 195 16.63 -7.84 32.56
N ALA A 196 17.04 -8.64 33.55
CA ALA A 196 17.63 -9.95 33.30
C ALA A 196 16.68 -10.94 32.61
N GLU A 197 15.36 -10.84 32.88
CA GLU A 197 14.37 -11.73 32.26
C GLU A 197 14.11 -11.33 30.81
N ARG A 198 14.00 -10.03 30.55
CA ARG A 198 13.94 -9.49 29.19
C ARG A 198 15.16 -9.88 28.37
N ARG A 199 16.37 -9.79 28.93
CA ARG A 199 17.61 -10.18 28.23
C ARG A 199 17.60 -11.65 27.81
N LYS A 200 17.11 -12.55 28.68
CA LYS A 200 16.94 -13.98 28.35
C LYS A 200 15.96 -14.17 27.20
N LEU A 201 14.83 -13.45 27.18
CA LEU A 201 13.87 -13.53 26.06
C LEU A 201 14.50 -13.05 24.75
N GLU A 202 15.22 -11.93 24.76
CA GLU A 202 15.89 -11.40 23.57
C GLU A 202 16.98 -12.34 23.03
N GLU A 203 17.73 -12.99 23.93
CA GLU A 203 18.68 -14.05 23.57
C GLU A 203 17.96 -15.25 22.96
N GLN A 204 16.84 -15.69 23.54
CA GLN A 204 16.04 -16.76 22.97
C GLN A 204 15.57 -16.40 21.56
N TRP A 205 15.06 -15.19 21.34
CA TRP A 205 14.60 -14.73 20.03
C TRP A 205 15.72 -14.68 19.00
N THR A 206 16.89 -14.17 19.39
CA THR A 206 18.08 -14.12 18.52
C THR A 206 18.51 -15.51 18.06
N ASN A 207 18.36 -16.51 18.93
CA ASN A 207 18.80 -17.89 18.68
C ASN A 207 17.67 -18.79 18.12
N ARG A 208 16.52 -18.23 17.74
CA ARG A 208 15.42 -19.04 17.18
C ARG A 208 15.80 -19.65 15.82
N PRO A 209 15.29 -20.85 15.51
CA PRO A 209 15.36 -21.39 14.16
C PRO A 209 14.76 -20.41 13.14
N PRO A 210 15.27 -20.36 11.90
CA PRO A 210 14.81 -19.43 10.87
C PRO A 210 13.38 -19.69 10.38
N GLU A 211 12.78 -20.81 10.76
CA GLU A 211 11.41 -21.18 10.42
C GLU A 211 10.39 -20.21 11.03
N GLY A 212 9.57 -19.59 10.18
CA GLY A 212 8.54 -18.63 10.58
C GLY A 212 9.01 -17.17 10.57
N TRP A 213 10.31 -16.89 10.40
CA TRP A 213 10.81 -15.52 10.28
C TRP A 213 10.25 -14.85 9.03
N GLU A 214 9.99 -15.62 7.97
CA GLU A 214 9.37 -15.14 6.74
C GLU A 214 7.99 -14.49 6.96
N LEU A 215 7.34 -14.73 8.11
CA LEU A 215 6.02 -14.19 8.42
C LEU A 215 6.05 -12.78 9.01
N THR A 216 7.15 -12.31 9.60
CA THR A 216 7.24 -10.95 10.20
C THR A 216 8.58 -10.25 10.04
N SER A 217 9.58 -10.92 9.45
CA SER A 217 10.78 -10.26 8.95
C SER A 217 10.49 -9.44 7.69
N PRO A 218 11.29 -8.42 7.40
CA PRO A 218 11.08 -7.58 6.23
C PRO A 218 11.19 -8.36 4.92
N TRP A 219 10.51 -7.84 3.90
CA TRP A 219 10.58 -8.35 2.52
C TRP A 219 10.90 -7.22 1.56
N VAL A 220 11.56 -7.55 0.47
CA VAL A 220 11.91 -6.59 -0.59
C VAL A 220 11.52 -7.17 -1.93
N CYS A 221 10.86 -6.36 -2.76
CA CYS A 221 10.74 -6.60 -4.19
C CYS A 221 11.70 -5.66 -4.92
N ASP A 222 12.71 -6.21 -5.58
CA ASP A 222 13.61 -5.49 -6.46
C ASP A 222 13.18 -5.61 -7.93
N VAL A 223 12.77 -4.50 -8.53
CA VAL A 223 12.50 -4.41 -9.97
C VAL A 223 13.72 -3.80 -10.65
N GLU A 224 14.79 -4.59 -10.74
CA GLU A 224 16.14 -4.15 -11.13
C GLU A 224 16.15 -3.38 -12.45
N ARG A 225 15.37 -3.82 -13.44
CA ARG A 225 15.21 -3.17 -14.75
C ARG A 225 14.82 -1.68 -14.68
N TYR A 226 14.14 -1.28 -13.62
CA TYR A 226 13.71 0.10 -13.38
C TYR A 226 14.45 0.73 -12.20
N GLY A 227 15.40 0.03 -11.57
CA GLY A 227 16.04 0.49 -10.34
C GLY A 227 15.07 0.71 -9.18
N THR A 228 13.87 0.12 -9.25
CA THR A 228 12.76 0.37 -8.33
C THR A 228 12.72 -0.65 -7.22
N THR A 229 12.46 -0.21 -6.00
CA THR A 229 12.49 -1.07 -4.81
C THR A 229 11.23 -0.87 -3.98
N LEU A 230 10.50 -1.96 -3.72
CA LEU A 230 9.43 -1.97 -2.72
C LEU A 230 9.96 -2.68 -1.47
N VAL A 231 9.76 -2.09 -0.29
CA VAL A 231 10.24 -2.62 0.98
C VAL A 231 9.08 -2.76 1.94
N ASN A 232 8.73 -3.99 2.33
CA ASN A 232 7.74 -4.24 3.37
C ASN A 232 8.42 -4.51 4.71
N VAL A 233 7.97 -3.80 5.75
CA VAL A 233 8.32 -4.07 7.13
C VAL A 233 7.02 -4.34 7.87
N PHE A 234 6.84 -5.59 8.30
CA PHE A 234 5.71 -6.04 9.10
C PHE A 234 5.55 -5.20 10.38
N GLN A 235 4.34 -4.97 10.94
CA GLN A 235 4.07 -4.26 12.19
C GLN A 235 2.92 -4.94 12.99
N PHE A 236 2.87 -4.77 14.31
CA PHE A 236 1.98 -5.51 15.23
C PHE A 236 0.88 -4.65 15.89
N GLY A 237 0.44 -3.60 15.21
CA GLY A 237 -0.43 -2.56 15.72
C GLY A 237 0.36 -1.37 16.27
N LEU A 238 -0.33 -0.25 16.46
CA LEU A 238 0.25 1.03 16.91
C LEU A 238 0.89 0.88 18.29
N GLU A 239 0.11 0.40 19.25
CA GLU A 239 0.57 0.17 20.61
C GLU A 239 1.38 -1.13 20.77
N GLY A 240 1.48 -1.93 19.69
CA GLY A 240 2.03 -3.30 19.71
C GLY A 240 1.14 -4.29 20.45
N GLY A 241 1.68 -5.48 20.73
CA GLY A 241 0.99 -6.56 21.46
C GLY A 241 1.95 -7.65 21.89
N GLU A 242 3.18 -7.27 22.26
CA GLU A 242 4.28 -8.21 22.52
C GLU A 242 3.89 -9.31 23.51
N GLN A 243 3.13 -8.99 24.57
CA GLN A 243 2.68 -9.96 25.56
C GLN A 243 1.92 -11.15 24.95
N PHE A 244 1.20 -10.94 23.84
CA PHE A 244 0.43 -11.97 23.13
C PHE A 244 1.27 -12.74 22.11
N TYR A 245 2.34 -12.12 21.57
CA TYR A 245 3.07 -12.64 20.42
C TYR A 245 4.49 -13.10 20.74
N GLN A 246 5.08 -12.70 21.87
CA GLN A 246 6.48 -12.98 22.20
C GLN A 246 6.87 -14.46 22.18
N ASN A 247 5.91 -15.36 22.39
CA ASN A 247 6.13 -16.81 22.39
C ASN A 247 5.88 -17.47 21.03
N GLU A 248 5.44 -16.70 20.04
CA GLU A 248 5.19 -17.19 18.70
C GLU A 248 6.50 -17.38 17.95
N ARG A 249 6.64 -18.51 17.25
CA ARG A 249 7.86 -18.81 16.46
C ARG A 249 8.19 -17.74 15.42
N TRP A 250 7.15 -17.05 14.95
CA TRP A 250 7.21 -16.02 13.93
C TRP A 250 7.35 -14.61 14.49
N TYR A 251 7.53 -14.42 15.80
CA TYR A 251 7.70 -13.09 16.37
C TYR A 251 9.10 -12.52 16.09
N TYR A 252 9.15 -11.43 15.31
CA TYR A 252 10.33 -10.61 15.07
C TYR A 252 10.20 -9.30 15.86
N PRO A 253 10.95 -9.09 16.96
CA PRO A 253 10.84 -7.88 17.79
C PRO A 253 11.39 -6.61 17.09
N PRO A 254 10.99 -5.40 17.53
CA PRO A 254 10.04 -5.10 18.60
C PRO A 254 8.58 -5.13 18.13
N ALA A 255 7.61 -5.05 19.05
CA ALA A 255 6.19 -5.05 18.69
C ALA A 255 5.61 -3.66 18.42
N ARG A 256 6.08 -2.61 19.10
CA ARG A 256 5.51 -1.26 18.97
C ARG A 256 5.83 -0.66 17.60
N TRP A 257 4.88 0.10 17.06
CA TRP A 257 4.98 0.65 15.72
C TRP A 257 6.17 1.62 15.56
N ASP A 258 6.33 2.54 16.50
CA ASP A 258 7.40 3.54 16.53
C ASP A 258 8.78 2.89 16.58
N GLU A 259 8.98 1.94 17.50
CA GLU A 259 10.23 1.21 17.64
C GLU A 259 10.58 0.43 16.36
N ARG A 260 9.60 -0.13 15.64
CA ARG A 260 9.84 -0.84 14.39
C ARG A 260 10.25 0.10 13.26
N LEU A 261 9.68 1.30 13.21
CA LEU A 261 10.11 2.31 12.25
C LEU A 261 11.59 2.66 12.49
N GLU A 262 11.95 2.96 13.73
CA GLU A 262 13.27 3.46 14.12
C GLU A 262 14.36 2.38 14.11
N HIS A 263 14.06 1.17 14.57
CA HIS A 263 15.06 0.11 14.74
C HIS A 263 15.11 -0.88 13.59
N ILE A 264 14.06 -0.99 12.78
CA ILE A 264 14.03 -1.90 11.62
C ILE A 264 14.00 -1.11 10.32
N THR A 265 12.95 -0.31 10.10
CA THR A 265 12.69 0.28 8.78
C THR A 265 13.81 1.22 8.35
N VAL A 266 14.15 2.21 9.18
CA VAL A 266 15.19 3.20 8.82
C VAL A 266 16.58 2.55 8.63
N PRO A 267 17.08 1.70 9.55
CA PRO A 267 18.35 1.01 9.34
C PRO A 267 18.35 0.05 8.15
N LEU A 268 17.21 -0.58 7.85
CA LEU A 268 17.04 -1.48 6.71
C LEU A 268 17.24 -0.72 5.40
N LEU A 269 16.60 0.44 5.22
CA LEU A 269 16.73 1.23 3.99
C LEU A 269 18.18 1.60 3.69
N ARG A 270 18.94 2.04 4.70
CA ARG A 270 20.38 2.32 4.58
C ARG A 270 21.18 1.09 4.13
N LYS A 271 20.90 -0.06 4.74
CA LYS A 271 21.56 -1.32 4.40
C LYS A 271 21.19 -1.82 3.00
N LEU A 272 19.94 -1.65 2.57
CA LEU A 272 19.48 -1.99 1.23
C LEU A 272 20.09 -1.06 0.17
N ALA A 273 20.21 0.23 0.47
CA ALA A 273 20.88 1.20 -0.39
C ALA A 273 22.32 0.80 -0.70
N VAL A 274 23.06 0.34 0.33
CA VAL A 274 24.41 -0.21 0.17
C VAL A 274 24.38 -1.55 -0.59
N HIS A 275 23.49 -2.46 -0.22
CA HIS A 275 23.41 -3.81 -0.80
C HIS A 275 23.12 -3.79 -2.30
N TYR A 276 22.14 -2.98 -2.73
CA TYR A 276 21.77 -2.84 -4.14
C TYR A 276 22.56 -1.76 -4.88
N ARG A 277 23.43 -1.01 -4.18
CA ARG A 277 24.19 0.14 -4.72
C ARG A 277 23.28 1.21 -5.30
N ARG A 278 22.22 1.55 -4.56
CA ARG A 278 21.14 2.47 -4.95
C ARG A 278 20.85 3.45 -3.80
N PRO A 279 21.54 4.59 -3.73
CA PRO A 279 21.39 5.54 -2.61
C PRO A 279 19.97 6.08 -2.47
N GLN A 280 19.19 6.12 -3.56
CA GLN A 280 17.80 6.56 -3.53
C GLN A 280 16.89 5.72 -2.62
N ILE A 281 17.29 4.49 -2.25
CA ILE A 281 16.50 3.64 -1.35
C ILE A 281 16.37 4.26 0.06
N GLU A 282 17.32 5.10 0.48
CA GLU A 282 17.23 5.82 1.76
C GLU A 282 16.17 6.93 1.76
N HIS A 283 15.70 7.32 0.58
CA HIS A 283 14.79 8.43 0.36
C HIS A 283 13.55 7.94 -0.38
N PRO A 284 12.60 7.28 0.31
CA PRO A 284 11.38 6.81 -0.33
C PRO A 284 10.63 7.94 -1.04
N ASP A 285 9.98 7.61 -2.15
CA ASP A 285 9.03 8.46 -2.89
C ASP A 285 7.62 8.33 -2.32
N LEU A 286 7.30 7.15 -1.79
CA LEU A 286 6.01 6.79 -1.22
C LEU A 286 6.19 5.95 0.05
N VAL A 287 5.40 6.24 1.07
CA VAL A 287 5.34 5.42 2.29
C VAL A 287 3.90 5.07 2.59
N VAL A 288 3.59 3.77 2.54
CA VAL A 288 2.32 3.22 3.01
C VAL A 288 2.45 2.89 4.48
N LEU A 289 1.59 3.53 5.27
CA LEU A 289 1.41 3.29 6.70
C LEU A 289 0.10 2.56 6.88
N ASN A 290 0.04 1.65 7.85
CA ASN A 290 -1.22 1.07 8.25
C ASN A 290 -1.30 0.85 9.76
N SER A 291 -2.53 0.68 10.21
CA SER A 291 -2.91 0.13 11.49
C SER A 291 -4.36 -0.35 11.37
N GLY A 292 -4.74 -1.34 12.15
CA GLY A 292 -6.08 -1.92 12.05
C GLY A 292 -6.07 -3.39 12.47
N TYR A 293 -5.63 -4.30 11.60
CA TYR A 293 -5.79 -5.74 11.86
C TYR A 293 -5.14 -6.16 13.19
N TRP A 294 -3.90 -5.75 13.43
CA TRP A 294 -3.17 -6.16 14.63
C TRP A 294 -3.63 -5.44 15.90
N ASP A 295 -4.13 -4.20 15.78
CA ASP A 295 -4.78 -3.48 16.87
C ASP A 295 -6.10 -4.17 17.25
N LEU A 296 -6.94 -4.49 16.26
CA LEU A 296 -8.19 -5.24 16.45
C LEU A 296 -7.93 -6.63 17.03
N ARG A 297 -6.87 -7.31 16.56
CA ARG A 297 -6.46 -8.58 17.11
C ARG A 297 -6.09 -8.44 18.58
N ARG A 298 -5.26 -7.44 18.93
CA ARG A 298 -4.92 -7.17 20.33
C ARG A 298 -6.18 -6.92 21.17
N TYR A 299 -7.07 -6.03 20.74
CA TYR A 299 -8.30 -5.73 21.48
C TYR A 299 -9.18 -6.97 21.64
N THR A 300 -9.21 -7.84 20.63
CA THR A 300 -9.89 -9.13 20.71
C THR A 300 -9.26 -10.06 21.74
N GLU A 301 -7.92 -10.20 21.73
CA GLU A 301 -7.19 -11.02 22.70
C GLU A 301 -7.44 -10.54 24.13
N GLU A 302 -7.40 -9.22 24.36
CA GLU A 302 -7.73 -8.60 25.65
C GLU A 302 -9.18 -8.89 26.09
N ASP A 303 -10.15 -8.79 25.19
CA ASP A 303 -11.56 -9.02 25.52
C ASP A 303 -11.84 -10.48 25.88
N PHE A 304 -11.21 -11.43 25.17
CA PHE A 304 -11.32 -12.84 25.50
C PHE A 304 -10.68 -13.17 26.84
N VAL A 305 -9.49 -12.63 27.12
CA VAL A 305 -8.83 -12.79 28.41
C VAL A 305 -9.69 -12.21 29.54
N ALA A 306 -10.26 -11.01 29.35
CA ALA A 306 -11.16 -10.38 30.32
C ALA A 306 -12.43 -11.20 30.55
N ALA A 307 -12.91 -11.92 29.54
CA ALA A 307 -14.04 -12.85 29.64
C ALA A 307 -13.68 -14.24 30.20
N GLY A 308 -12.43 -14.45 30.65
CA GLY A 308 -11.97 -15.70 31.27
C GLY A 308 -11.42 -16.75 30.29
N PHE A 309 -11.27 -16.42 29.00
CA PHE A 309 -10.63 -17.29 28.03
C PHE A 309 -9.11 -17.07 28.03
N LEU A 310 -8.40 -17.80 28.90
CA LEU A 310 -6.95 -17.63 29.10
C LEU A 310 -6.07 -18.35 28.08
N THR A 311 -6.66 -19.16 27.19
CA THR A 311 -5.94 -19.98 26.22
C THR A 311 -6.63 -19.98 24.86
N ARG A 312 -5.83 -19.97 23.79
CA ARG A 312 -6.27 -20.07 22.39
C ARG A 312 -6.44 -21.55 21.97
N PRO A 313 -7.25 -21.86 20.94
CA PRO A 313 -8.07 -20.94 20.14
C PRO A 313 -9.30 -20.45 20.90
N TYR A 314 -9.76 -19.25 20.56
CA TYR A 314 -11.01 -18.71 21.10
C TYR A 314 -12.23 -19.27 20.36
N PRO A 315 -13.44 -19.26 20.98
CA PRO A 315 -14.65 -19.75 20.31
C PRO A 315 -14.97 -18.95 19.04
N GLU A 316 -15.08 -19.64 17.90
CA GLU A 316 -15.34 -19.01 16.59
C GLU A 316 -16.65 -18.23 16.55
N ASP A 317 -17.69 -18.71 17.23
CA ASP A 317 -19.01 -18.08 17.27
C ASP A 317 -19.23 -17.09 18.43
N SER A 318 -18.15 -16.68 19.10
CA SER A 318 -18.27 -15.74 20.22
C SER A 318 -18.81 -14.38 19.77
N PRO A 319 -19.80 -13.80 20.49
CA PRO A 319 -20.25 -12.42 20.25
C PRO A 319 -19.27 -11.37 20.80
N ILE A 320 -18.33 -11.77 21.67
CA ILE A 320 -17.40 -10.87 22.38
C ILE A 320 -16.70 -9.87 21.43
N PRO A 321 -16.00 -10.32 20.37
CA PRO A 321 -15.30 -9.40 19.47
C PRO A 321 -16.25 -8.54 18.61
N TYR A 322 -17.53 -8.89 18.49
CA TYR A 322 -18.49 -8.13 17.66
C TYR A 322 -19.16 -6.98 18.42
N THR A 323 -18.82 -6.79 19.70
CA THR A 323 -19.18 -5.59 20.44
C THR A 323 -18.40 -4.37 19.92
N PRO A 324 -18.99 -3.16 19.92
CA PRO A 324 -18.27 -1.94 19.55
C PRO A 324 -16.99 -1.74 20.37
N LEU A 325 -16.03 -1.03 19.80
CA LEU A 325 -14.86 -0.58 20.56
C LEU A 325 -15.31 0.36 21.69
N SER A 326 -14.60 0.31 22.81
CA SER A 326 -14.82 1.29 23.87
C SER A 326 -14.27 2.65 23.44
N HIS A 327 -14.88 3.72 23.95
CA HIS A 327 -14.41 5.09 23.70
C HIS A 327 -12.94 5.28 24.10
N GLU A 328 -12.49 4.62 25.17
CA GLU A 328 -11.08 4.65 25.61
C GLU A 328 -10.13 4.06 24.56
N ARG A 329 -10.50 2.93 23.94
CA ARG A 329 -9.70 2.32 22.86
C ARG A 329 -9.69 3.19 21.61
N GLU A 330 -10.82 3.81 21.26
CA GLU A 330 -10.88 4.76 20.14
C GLU A 330 -9.95 5.95 20.38
N MET A 331 -9.98 6.56 21.58
CA MET A 331 -9.09 7.66 21.94
C MET A 331 -7.61 7.24 21.95
N ALA A 332 -7.30 6.06 22.49
CA ALA A 332 -5.94 5.53 22.49
C ALA A 332 -5.45 5.32 21.06
N TRP A 333 -6.23 4.64 20.22
CA TRP A 333 -5.90 4.40 18.82
C TRP A 333 -5.71 5.71 18.05
N GLU A 334 -6.61 6.69 18.21
CA GLU A 334 -6.50 8.00 17.56
C GLU A 334 -5.18 8.71 17.93
N ARG A 335 -4.82 8.71 19.22
CA ARG A 335 -3.58 9.32 19.71
C ARG A 335 -2.36 8.66 19.08
N GLU A 336 -2.29 7.33 19.09
CA GLU A 336 -1.14 6.61 18.55
C GLU A 336 -1.06 6.71 17.02
N ALA A 337 -2.20 6.72 16.31
CA ALA A 337 -2.23 6.89 14.86
C ALA A 337 -1.69 8.27 14.45
N ARG A 338 -2.09 9.32 15.18
CA ARG A 338 -1.53 10.67 14.99
C ARG A 338 -0.03 10.70 15.24
N ALA A 339 0.44 10.07 16.33
CA ALA A 339 1.86 9.98 16.65
C ALA A 339 2.66 9.26 15.56
N ALA A 340 2.16 8.12 15.08
CA ALA A 340 2.78 7.31 14.02
C ALA A 340 2.91 8.09 12.70
N ILE A 341 1.83 8.74 12.23
CA ILE A 341 1.85 9.54 10.99
C ILE A 341 2.85 10.69 11.11
N LYS A 342 2.83 11.41 12.22
CA LYS A 342 3.76 12.54 12.46
C LYS A 342 5.20 12.06 12.56
N LEU A 343 5.46 10.92 13.19
CA LEU A 343 6.77 10.31 13.27
C LEU A 343 7.28 9.94 11.88
N ALA A 344 6.48 9.26 11.05
CA ALA A 344 6.84 8.96 9.66
C ALA A 344 7.16 10.23 8.85
N ALA A 345 6.36 11.28 8.99
CA ALA A 345 6.58 12.55 8.29
C ALA A 345 7.90 13.23 8.68
N ARG A 346 8.29 13.17 9.96
CA ARG A 346 9.58 13.68 10.46
C ARG A 346 10.76 12.83 10.04
N THR A 347 10.58 11.51 10.02
CA THR A 347 11.61 10.53 9.69
C THR A 347 11.96 10.58 8.20
N PHE A 348 10.95 10.56 7.33
CA PHE A 348 11.14 10.59 5.88
C PHE A 348 11.10 12.03 5.37
N ARG A 349 12.28 12.62 5.31
CA ARG A 349 12.55 13.99 4.84
C ARG A 349 12.79 14.01 3.33
N GLY A 350 12.51 15.16 2.71
CA GLY A 350 12.81 15.37 1.29
C GLY A 350 14.32 15.28 1.02
N GLU A 351 14.74 14.43 0.09
CA GLU A 351 16.15 14.18 -0.26
C GLU A 351 16.94 15.49 -0.48
N LYS A 352 16.39 16.39 -1.29
CA LYS A 352 17.09 17.62 -1.70
C LYS A 352 17.04 18.72 -0.66
N SER A 353 15.95 18.84 0.11
CA SER A 353 15.76 19.95 1.05
C SER A 353 16.13 19.60 2.49
N GLY A 354 16.17 18.31 2.84
CA GLY A 354 16.33 17.84 4.21
C GLY A 354 15.16 18.20 5.14
N ARG A 355 14.04 18.73 4.63
CA ARG A 355 12.89 19.18 5.44
C ARG A 355 11.79 18.14 5.50
N ALA A 356 11.06 18.08 6.62
CA ALA A 356 9.94 17.15 6.79
C ALA A 356 8.80 17.43 5.79
N LYS A 357 8.41 18.70 5.60
CA LYS A 357 7.33 19.08 4.65
C LYS A 357 7.54 18.74 3.18
N ASP A 358 8.77 18.39 2.79
CA ASP A 358 9.12 18.07 1.41
C ASP A 358 9.43 16.57 1.22
N GLY A 359 9.10 15.72 2.21
CA GLY A 359 9.26 14.27 2.11
C GLY A 359 8.18 13.57 1.25
N PRO A 360 8.20 12.22 1.19
CA PRO A 360 7.34 11.41 0.32
C PRO A 360 5.84 11.54 0.56
N THR A 361 5.03 11.14 -0.42
CA THR A 361 3.60 10.89 -0.14
C THR A 361 3.46 9.84 0.97
N LEU A 362 2.54 10.08 1.90
CA LEU A 362 2.17 9.17 2.98
C LEU A 362 0.76 8.65 2.71
N LEU A 363 0.62 7.35 2.47
CA LEU A 363 -0.68 6.70 2.29
C LEU A 363 -1.05 5.98 3.58
N TRP A 364 -2.16 6.38 4.19
CA TRP A 364 -2.76 5.60 5.26
C TRP A 364 -3.68 4.54 4.66
N ARG A 365 -3.24 3.29 4.66
CA ARG A 365 -4.05 2.16 4.21
C ARG A 365 -5.02 1.75 5.29
N THR A 366 -6.31 1.80 4.96
CA THR A 366 -7.35 1.28 5.84
C THR A 366 -7.53 -0.22 5.64
N LEU A 367 -7.96 -0.91 6.70
CA LEU A 367 -8.19 -2.35 6.66
C LEU A 367 -9.35 -2.65 5.69
N HIS A 368 -9.17 -3.59 4.76
CA HIS A 368 -10.30 -4.11 3.97
C HIS A 368 -11.27 -4.84 4.90
N HIS A 369 -12.53 -4.96 4.51
CA HIS A 369 -13.51 -5.69 5.32
C HIS A 369 -13.30 -7.19 5.12
N PRO A 370 -12.80 -7.93 6.14
CA PRO A 370 -12.65 -9.36 6.01
C PRO A 370 -14.03 -10.03 6.12
N PRO A 371 -14.15 -11.31 5.68
CA PRO A 371 -15.22 -12.18 6.15
C PRO A 371 -15.33 -12.17 7.68
N ARG A 372 -16.44 -12.72 8.21
CA ARG A 372 -16.63 -12.86 9.65
C ARG A 372 -15.40 -13.53 10.30
N HIS A 373 -14.65 -12.74 11.07
CA HIS A 373 -13.42 -13.17 11.72
C HIS A 373 -13.31 -12.53 13.11
N ASN A 374 -13.08 -13.35 14.13
CA ASN A 374 -12.95 -12.86 15.50
C ASN A 374 -11.80 -11.87 15.73
N TYR A 375 -10.64 -12.03 15.07
CA TYR A 375 -9.50 -11.13 15.25
C TYR A 375 -9.67 -9.78 14.54
N ALA A 376 -10.53 -9.70 13.52
CA ALA A 376 -10.83 -8.48 12.78
C ALA A 376 -12.34 -8.40 12.50
N PRO A 377 -13.15 -8.20 13.54
CA PRO A 377 -14.60 -8.28 13.42
C PRO A 377 -15.11 -7.06 12.64
N PHE A 378 -15.93 -7.31 11.62
CA PHE A 378 -16.37 -6.28 10.67
C PHE A 378 -16.94 -4.98 11.29
N PRO A 379 -17.66 -4.98 12.44
CA PRO A 379 -18.11 -3.72 13.04
C PRO A 379 -16.95 -2.86 13.54
N ARG A 380 -15.88 -3.48 14.06
CA ARG A 380 -14.71 -2.77 14.55
C ARG A 380 -13.78 -2.34 13.41
N VAL A 381 -13.76 -3.09 12.30
CA VAL A 381 -13.09 -2.68 11.06
C VAL A 381 -13.69 -1.39 10.53
N GLU A 382 -15.03 -1.32 10.42
CA GLU A 382 -15.74 -0.10 10.01
C GLU A 382 -15.46 1.07 10.96
N ALA A 383 -15.48 0.84 12.27
CA ALA A 383 -15.21 1.87 13.28
C ALA A 383 -13.78 2.44 13.14
N LEU A 384 -12.77 1.58 12.99
CA LEU A 384 -11.39 2.03 12.80
C LEU A 384 -11.14 2.67 11.42
N ASP A 385 -11.80 2.21 10.34
CA ASP A 385 -11.73 2.90 9.04
C ASP A 385 -12.31 4.31 9.14
N SER A 386 -13.48 4.45 9.77
CA SER A 386 -14.10 5.76 10.03
C SER A 386 -13.19 6.68 10.87
N LEU A 387 -12.60 6.14 11.93
CA LEU A 387 -11.69 6.88 12.80
C LEU A 387 -10.38 7.26 12.09
N ALA A 388 -9.81 6.37 11.27
CA ALA A 388 -8.65 6.65 10.44
C ALA A 388 -8.90 7.83 9.49
N ARG A 389 -10.06 7.84 8.83
CA ARG A 389 -10.45 8.93 7.92
C ARG A 389 -10.57 10.26 8.65
N LYS A 390 -11.14 10.27 9.86
CA LYS A 390 -11.16 11.44 10.73
C LYS A 390 -9.73 11.90 11.04
N VAL A 391 -8.86 11.02 11.52
CA VAL A 391 -7.46 11.36 11.87
C VAL A 391 -6.72 11.98 10.68
N VAL A 392 -6.81 11.37 9.49
CA VAL A 392 -6.17 11.90 8.28
C VAL A 392 -6.73 13.28 7.93
N THR A 393 -8.05 13.45 7.96
CA THR A 393 -8.72 14.72 7.65
C THR A 393 -8.28 15.82 8.62
N ASP A 394 -8.29 15.53 9.92
CA ASP A 394 -7.92 16.47 10.98
C ASP A 394 -6.45 16.88 10.87
N LEU A 395 -5.54 15.92 10.63
CA LEU A 395 -4.12 16.21 10.47
C LEU A 395 -3.87 17.10 9.25
N ARG A 396 -4.51 16.81 8.11
CA ARG A 396 -4.42 17.67 6.91
C ARG A 396 -4.94 19.07 7.17
N ALA A 397 -6.09 19.20 7.85
CA ALA A 397 -6.69 20.49 8.16
C ALA A 397 -5.82 21.31 9.13
N SER A 398 -5.22 20.67 10.14
CA SER A 398 -4.40 21.33 11.16
C SER A 398 -3.16 22.02 10.60
N GLN A 399 -2.59 21.52 9.50
CA GLN A 399 -1.40 22.10 8.86
C GLN A 399 -1.71 23.30 7.97
N ASN A 400 -2.98 23.53 7.62
CA ASN A 400 -3.41 24.67 6.81
C ASN A 400 -3.70 25.94 7.63
N LEU A 401 -3.63 25.87 8.97
CA LEU A 401 -3.88 27.03 9.80
C LEU A 401 -2.67 27.98 9.75
N PRO A 402 -2.88 29.29 9.51
CA PRO A 402 -1.80 30.26 9.62
C PRO A 402 -1.20 30.15 11.03
N PRO A 403 0.12 30.34 11.19
CA PRO A 403 0.75 30.34 12.51
C PRO A 403 -0.08 31.26 13.40
N ARG A 404 -0.61 30.73 14.50
CA ARG A 404 -1.26 31.56 15.52
C ARG A 404 -0.21 32.58 15.94
N GLU A 405 -0.31 33.80 15.42
CA GLU A 405 0.45 34.92 15.94
C GLU A 405 0.16 34.93 17.44
N ASN A 406 1.22 34.77 18.22
CA ASN A 406 1.18 34.74 19.67
C ASN A 406 0.33 35.93 20.15
N SER A 407 -0.94 35.68 20.45
CA SER A 407 -1.81 36.58 21.19
C SER A 407 -1.41 36.56 22.67
N ALA A 408 -0.12 36.80 22.90
CA ALA A 408 0.47 37.13 24.18
C ALA A 408 0.72 38.64 24.17
N ARG A 409 -0.32 39.46 23.94
CA ARG A 409 -0.32 40.91 24.20
C ARG A 409 -1.73 41.52 24.05
N SER A 410 -2.60 41.29 25.04
CA SER A 410 -3.58 42.29 25.51
C SER A 410 -4.36 41.80 26.73
N ARG A 411 -3.66 41.48 27.83
CA ARG A 411 -4.27 41.67 29.15
C ARG A 411 -4.13 43.14 29.53
N SER A 412 -5.11 43.94 29.13
CA SER A 412 -5.39 45.24 29.74
C SER A 412 -6.90 45.50 29.71
N SER A 413 -7.52 45.21 30.85
CA SER A 413 -8.58 46.00 31.50
C SER A 413 -9.74 46.58 30.68
N SER A 414 -10.94 46.03 30.86
CA SER A 414 -12.20 46.73 31.23
C SER A 414 -13.33 45.69 31.25
N SER A 415 -13.80 45.25 32.41
CA SER A 415 -14.92 45.80 33.20
C SER A 415 -16.25 45.93 32.45
N SER A 416 -17.24 45.18 32.96
CA SER A 416 -18.69 45.40 32.94
C SER A 416 -19.41 45.45 31.59
N SER A 417 -20.29 44.49 31.32
CA SER A 417 -21.69 44.56 31.79
C SER A 417 -22.52 43.40 31.23
N SER A 418 -23.31 42.86 32.15
CA SER A 418 -24.47 42.00 31.99
C SER A 418 -25.44 42.41 30.88
N SER A 419 -25.98 41.43 30.15
CA SER A 419 -27.41 41.34 29.84
C SER A 419 -27.76 39.98 29.23
N SER A 420 -28.53 39.22 30.00
CA SER A 420 -29.32 38.09 29.57
C SER A 420 -30.44 38.57 28.64
N SER A 421 -30.66 37.90 27.50
CA SER A 421 -32.01 37.78 26.93
C SER A 421 -32.13 36.52 26.08
N SER A 422 -32.92 35.60 26.59
CA SER A 422 -33.71 34.63 25.84
C SER A 422 -34.85 35.36 25.13
N PHE A 423 -35.14 35.04 23.85
CA PHE A 423 -36.44 34.51 23.42
C PHE A 423 -36.52 34.36 21.88
N LEU A 424 -37.24 33.32 21.50
CA LEU A 424 -37.62 32.86 20.17
C LEU A 424 -38.33 33.94 19.32
N SER A 425 -38.16 33.87 18.00
CA SER A 425 -39.29 34.04 17.07
C SER A 425 -39.01 33.48 15.68
N SER A 426 -40.10 32.99 15.12
CA SER A 426 -40.29 32.10 13.99
C SER A 426 -40.56 32.83 12.66
N LEU A 427 -40.18 32.15 11.57
CA LEU A 427 -40.87 31.98 10.28
C LEU A 427 -41.01 33.13 9.25
N SER A 428 -40.74 32.68 8.02
CA SER A 428 -41.19 33.14 6.67
C SER A 428 -40.27 34.09 5.92
N ALA A 429 -40.15 34.07 4.60
CA ALA A 429 -40.26 33.05 3.56
C ALA A 429 -39.69 33.68 2.27
N SER A 430 -39.13 32.86 1.37
CA SER A 430 -38.90 33.12 -0.06
C SER A 430 -37.89 34.21 -0.47
N SER A 431 -36.77 33.77 -1.08
CA SER A 431 -36.50 34.02 -2.51
C SER A 431 -35.10 33.53 -2.92
N ARG A 432 -35.06 32.61 -3.90
CA ARG A 432 -34.05 32.40 -4.94
C ARG A 432 -32.57 32.40 -4.53
N HIS A 433 -31.96 31.21 -4.44
CA HIS A 433 -30.59 31.02 -4.95
C HIS A 433 -30.20 29.55 -5.16
N ARG A 434 -29.82 29.26 -6.41
CA ARG A 434 -28.62 28.51 -6.85
C ARG A 434 -28.21 27.31 -5.99
N SER A 435 -28.54 26.11 -6.48
CA SER A 435 -28.06 24.82 -5.98
C SER A 435 -26.54 24.77 -5.97
N ARG A 436 -25.95 25.03 -4.80
CA ARG A 436 -24.59 24.68 -4.44
C ARG A 436 -24.73 23.63 -3.34
N THR A 437 -24.40 22.39 -3.67
CA THR A 437 -24.27 21.29 -2.72
C THR A 437 -23.26 21.71 -1.66
N THR A 438 -23.76 22.13 -0.51
CA THR A 438 -22.96 22.34 0.70
C THR A 438 -22.58 20.97 1.22
N GLU A 439 -21.29 20.63 1.11
CA GLU A 439 -20.63 19.73 2.05
C GLU A 439 -21.11 20.10 3.45
N GLN A 440 -21.75 19.15 4.12
CA GLN A 440 -22.02 19.23 5.54
C GLN A 440 -20.66 19.33 6.22
N SER A 441 -20.29 20.55 6.63
CA SER A 441 -19.16 20.76 7.51
C SER A 441 -19.40 19.93 8.76
N SER A 442 -18.56 18.92 8.98
CA SER A 442 -18.53 18.13 10.20
C SER A 442 -18.62 19.06 11.43
N PRO A 443 -19.27 18.63 12.53
CA PRO A 443 -19.32 19.42 13.75
C PRO A 443 -17.91 19.84 14.17
N PRO A 444 -17.75 21.05 14.74
CA PRO A 444 -16.45 21.55 15.15
C PRO A 444 -15.80 20.56 16.11
N LEU A 445 -14.54 20.25 15.80
CA LEU A 445 -13.68 19.33 16.52
C LEU A 445 -13.67 19.63 18.02
N ASP A 446 -13.64 18.58 18.85
CA ASP A 446 -13.47 18.74 20.31
C ASP A 446 -12.13 19.46 20.57
N PRO A 447 -12.15 20.71 21.07
CA PRO A 447 -10.93 21.49 21.28
C PRO A 447 -10.01 20.89 22.35
N SER A 448 -10.55 20.05 23.24
CA SER A 448 -9.81 19.51 24.38
C SER A 448 -8.70 18.53 23.97
N LEU A 449 -8.80 17.90 22.79
CA LEU A 449 -7.76 17.01 22.26
C LEU A 449 -6.57 17.77 21.66
N TYR A 450 -6.72 19.05 21.29
CA TYR A 450 -5.65 19.85 20.69
C TYR A 450 -4.75 20.53 21.71
N ASP A 451 -5.26 20.83 22.90
CA ASP A 451 -4.53 21.61 23.92
C ASP A 451 -3.36 20.85 24.58
N THR A 452 -3.17 19.57 24.26
CA THR A 452 -2.08 18.74 24.81
C THR A 452 -1.10 18.18 23.76
N GLU A 453 -1.35 18.37 22.46
CA GLU A 453 -0.41 17.90 21.45
C GLU A 453 0.84 18.81 21.41
N PRO A 454 2.06 18.25 21.37
CA PRO A 454 3.26 19.04 21.18
C PRO A 454 3.18 19.83 19.88
N VAL A 455 3.53 21.12 19.94
CA VAL A 455 3.68 21.94 18.74
C VAL A 455 4.82 21.36 17.90
N GLU A 456 4.54 21.07 16.63
CA GLU A 456 5.56 20.57 15.72
C GLU A 456 6.68 21.61 15.56
N SER A 457 7.93 21.17 15.70
CA SER A 457 9.11 22.04 15.60
C SER A 457 9.34 22.56 14.17
N GLU A 458 8.79 21.88 13.17
CA GLU A 458 8.78 22.29 11.76
C GLU A 458 7.48 21.86 11.08
N PRO A 459 7.09 22.49 9.95
CA PRO A 459 5.94 22.04 9.18
C PRO A 459 6.15 20.62 8.62
N LEU A 460 5.12 19.78 8.71
CA LEU A 460 5.17 18.39 8.23
C LEU A 460 4.62 18.23 6.80
N GLY A 461 3.93 19.22 6.26
CA GLY A 461 3.40 19.20 4.88
C GLY A 461 2.25 18.22 4.65
N LEU A 462 1.61 17.73 5.73
CA LEU A 462 0.57 16.68 5.67
C LEU A 462 -0.63 17.08 4.81
N GLU A 463 -0.96 18.36 4.73
CA GLU A 463 -2.04 18.89 3.89
C GLU A 463 -1.91 18.44 2.42
N ARG A 464 -0.67 18.37 1.93
CA ARG A 464 -0.33 17.99 0.55
C ARG A 464 0.17 16.55 0.41
N ARG A 465 0.77 15.94 1.44
CA ARG A 465 1.38 14.61 1.30
C ARG A 465 0.63 13.46 1.96
N LEU A 466 -0.31 13.72 2.88
CA LEU A 466 -1.08 12.65 3.54
C LEU A 466 -2.35 12.33 2.77
N ARG A 467 -2.58 11.05 2.48
CA ARG A 467 -3.75 10.53 1.75
C ARG A 467 -4.24 9.23 2.37
N ILE A 468 -5.40 8.77 1.92
CA ILE A 468 -5.97 7.48 2.31
C ILE A 468 -5.85 6.54 1.12
N ASP A 469 -5.27 5.36 1.35
CA ASP A 469 -5.36 4.26 0.39
C ASP A 469 -6.71 3.56 0.59
N ASN A 470 -7.58 3.71 -0.41
CA ASN A 470 -8.93 3.16 -0.42
C ASN A 470 -9.01 1.72 -0.94
N SER A 471 -7.90 1.07 -1.32
CA SER A 471 -7.89 -0.28 -1.91
C SER A 471 -8.76 -1.28 -1.13
N GLY A 472 -8.71 -1.23 0.21
CA GLY A 472 -9.53 -2.10 1.05
C GLY A 472 -11.03 -1.81 0.99
N ARG A 473 -11.43 -0.54 0.89
CA ARG A 473 -12.83 -0.14 0.68
C ARG A 473 -13.32 -0.49 -0.72
N LEU A 474 -12.47 -0.37 -1.73
CA LEU A 474 -12.80 -0.72 -3.11
C LEU A 474 -13.03 -2.23 -3.31
N MET A 475 -12.49 -3.05 -2.40
CA MET A 475 -12.71 -4.50 -2.33
C MET A 475 -13.94 -4.91 -1.49
N LEU A 476 -14.70 -3.97 -0.94
CA LEU A 476 -15.89 -4.28 -0.14
C LEU A 476 -16.92 -5.06 -0.98
N GLY A 477 -17.44 -6.16 -0.42
CA GLY A 477 -18.35 -7.08 -1.12
C GLY A 477 -17.64 -8.10 -2.02
N GLN A 478 -16.31 -8.09 -2.08
CA GLN A 478 -15.48 -9.00 -2.87
C GLN A 478 -14.72 -9.99 -2.00
N GLU A 479 -15.22 -10.29 -0.79
CA GLU A 479 -14.54 -11.13 0.20
C GLU A 479 -14.39 -12.59 -0.26
N HIS A 480 -15.23 -13.03 -1.20
CA HIS A 480 -15.11 -14.34 -1.87
C HIS A 480 -13.87 -14.44 -2.78
N LEU A 481 -13.24 -13.32 -3.11
CA LEU A 481 -11.99 -13.23 -3.89
C LEU A 481 -10.77 -13.09 -2.97
N PHE A 482 -10.84 -13.61 -1.75
CA PHE A 482 -9.73 -13.66 -0.82
C PHE A 482 -9.15 -15.06 -0.76
N ARG A 483 -7.83 -15.14 -0.59
CA ARG A 483 -7.07 -16.40 -0.43
C ARG A 483 -7.43 -17.10 0.87
N ASP A 484 -7.63 -16.30 1.90
CA ASP A 484 -7.94 -16.70 3.25
C ASP A 484 -8.78 -15.60 3.92
N LEU A 485 -8.89 -15.60 5.24
CA LEU A 485 -9.73 -14.64 5.96
C LEU A 485 -9.21 -13.18 5.91
N LEU A 486 -8.01 -12.94 5.39
CA LEU A 486 -7.33 -11.64 5.48
C LEU A 486 -6.65 -11.20 4.17
N HIS A 487 -6.25 -12.11 3.28
CA HIS A 487 -5.40 -11.73 2.15
C HIS A 487 -6.18 -11.81 0.84
N PRO A 488 -6.37 -10.69 0.11
CA PRO A 488 -7.00 -10.72 -1.21
C PRO A 488 -6.24 -11.61 -2.21
N LEU A 489 -6.93 -12.20 -3.19
CA LEU A 489 -6.32 -12.89 -4.33
C LEU A 489 -5.45 -11.93 -5.16
N PRO A 490 -4.48 -12.44 -5.96
CA PRO A 490 -3.64 -11.56 -6.79
C PRO A 490 -4.52 -10.71 -7.73
N MET A 491 -5.54 -11.34 -8.31
CA MET A 491 -6.61 -10.69 -9.04
C MET A 491 -7.93 -10.87 -8.30
N PRO A 492 -8.72 -9.80 -8.10
CA PRO A 492 -8.43 -8.41 -8.47
C PRO A 492 -7.60 -7.67 -7.41
N GLY A 493 -7.45 -8.22 -6.20
CA GLY A 493 -7.00 -7.51 -5.01
C GLY A 493 -5.64 -6.82 -5.15
N SER A 494 -4.57 -7.59 -5.39
CA SER A 494 -3.21 -7.03 -5.49
C SER A 494 -2.98 -6.22 -6.76
N TRP A 495 -3.69 -6.53 -7.84
CA TRP A 495 -3.69 -5.72 -9.06
C TRP A 495 -4.31 -4.33 -8.81
N LEU A 496 -5.47 -4.28 -8.15
CA LEU A 496 -6.13 -3.03 -7.77
C LEU A 496 -5.25 -2.22 -6.81
N TRP A 497 -4.72 -2.85 -5.77
CA TRP A 497 -3.78 -2.20 -4.84
C TRP A 497 -2.57 -1.61 -5.58
N GLY A 498 -1.98 -2.37 -6.52
CA GLY A 498 -0.87 -1.90 -7.34
C GLY A 498 -1.23 -0.64 -8.15
N ASN A 499 -2.42 -0.60 -8.74
CA ASN A 499 -2.89 0.60 -9.44
C ASN A 499 -3.07 1.81 -8.51
N VAL A 500 -3.59 1.62 -7.30
CA VAL A 500 -3.73 2.70 -6.30
C VAL A 500 -2.35 3.22 -5.90
N VAL A 501 -1.42 2.33 -5.55
CA VAL A 501 -0.07 2.68 -5.11
C VAL A 501 0.76 3.38 -6.20
N LEU A 502 0.58 3.01 -7.46
CA LEU A 502 1.30 3.63 -8.58
C LEU A 502 0.70 4.96 -9.05
N TYR A 503 -0.58 5.21 -8.75
CA TYR A 503 -1.27 6.45 -9.07
C TYR A 503 -0.84 7.60 -8.14
N GLU A 504 -0.57 7.29 -6.87
CA GLU A 504 -0.15 8.22 -5.82
C GLU A 504 1.36 8.54 -5.86
#